data_AF-A0A418JME5-F1
#
_entry.id   AF-A0A418JME5-F1
#
_cell.length_a   1.000
_cell.length_b   1.000
_cell.length_c   1.000
_cell.angle_alpha   90.00
_cell.angle_beta   90.00
_cell.angle_gamma   90.00
#
_symmetry.space_group_name_H-M   'P 1'
#
loop_
_entity.id
_entity.type
_entity.pdbx_description
1 polymer ?
#
loop_
_entity_poly.entity_id
_entity_poly.type
_entity_poly.pdbx_seq_one_letter_code
_entity_poly.pdbx_strand_id
1 'polypeptide(L)'
;MAKKILGFVLIAVLLFFLVAAGFFAYKGYQKSQNYKLIDQYLTEKHLKSKIIDEKSDYDQRKGIFYKEIRLKGDEKNIYIAQPIHLKRGLFLQGFDAKTKKHDKKAKYNFFDENYKMK
;
A
#
# COMPACT_ATOMS: atom_id res chain seq x y z
N MET A 1 23.27 41.62 -14.92
CA MET A 1 23.37 40.24 -14.38
C MET A 1 22.14 39.83 -13.56
N ALA A 2 21.61 40.68 -12.65
CA ALA A 2 20.46 40.36 -11.80
C ALA A 2 19.19 39.86 -12.55
N LYS A 3 18.80 40.48 -13.66
CA LYS A 3 17.63 40.03 -14.47
C LYS A 3 17.81 38.63 -15.09
N LYS A 4 19.05 38.28 -15.50
CA LYS A 4 19.37 36.94 -16.03
C LYS A 4 19.33 35.87 -14.92
N ILE A 5 19.84 36.22 -13.74
CA ILE A 5 19.80 35.36 -12.55
C ILE A 5 18.35 35.14 -12.09
N LEU A 6 17.54 36.19 -12.04
CA LEU A 6 16.13 36.11 -11.66
C LEU A 6 15.31 35.23 -12.62
N GLY A 7 15.54 35.35 -13.93
CA GLY A 7 14.93 34.47 -14.93
C GLY A 7 15.32 33.00 -14.76
N PHE A 8 16.60 32.73 -14.45
CA PHE A 8 17.08 31.37 -14.18
C PHE A 8 16.44 30.76 -12.92
N VAL A 9 16.33 31.54 -11.84
CA VAL A 9 15.68 31.11 -10.59
C VAL A 9 14.21 30.77 -10.84
N LEU A 10 13.48 31.59 -11.59
CA LEU A 10 12.08 31.32 -11.94
C LEU A 10 11.91 30.02 -12.72
N ILE A 11 12.78 29.75 -13.70
CA ILE A 11 12.76 28.50 -14.47
C ILE A 11 13.06 27.30 -13.56
N ALA A 12 14.06 27.42 -12.67
CA ALA A 12 14.42 26.35 -11.74
C ALA A 12 13.27 26.03 -10.76
N VAL A 13 12.60 27.05 -10.24
CA VAL A 13 11.42 26.89 -9.37
C VAL A 13 10.27 26.21 -10.13
N LEU A 14 10.01 26.62 -11.38
CA LEU A 14 8.97 26.02 -12.20
C LEU A 14 9.25 24.54 -12.52
N LEU A 15 10.50 24.21 -12.83
CA LEU A 15 10.96 22.82 -12.99
C LEU A 15 10.79 22.01 -11.71
N PHE A 16 11.14 22.58 -10.55
CA PHE A 16 10.96 21.93 -9.26
C PHE A 16 9.49 21.56 -9.02
N PHE A 17 8.55 22.48 -9.29
CA PHE A 17 7.12 22.21 -9.16
C PHE A 17 6.63 21.13 -10.13
N LEU A 18 7.12 21.12 -11.37
CA LEU A 18 6.77 20.06 -12.33
C LEU A 18 7.23 18.68 -11.86
N VAL A 19 8.46 18.57 -11.36
CA VAL A 19 8.99 17.31 -10.82
C VAL A 19 8.23 16.88 -9.58
N ALA A 20 7.94 17.80 -8.66
CA ALA A 20 7.14 17.51 -7.47
C ALA A 20 5.73 17.02 -7.83
N ALA A 21 5.06 17.68 -8.76
CA ALA A 21 3.75 17.28 -9.25
C ALA A 21 3.79 15.87 -9.86
N GLY A 22 4.78 15.57 -10.70
CA GLY A 22 4.99 14.24 -11.27
C GLY A 22 5.22 13.17 -10.20
N PHE A 23 6.03 13.47 -9.19
CA PHE A 23 6.28 12.55 -8.06
C PHE A 23 4.99 12.24 -7.27
N PHE A 24 4.21 13.26 -6.91
CA PHE A 24 2.95 13.07 -6.19
C PHE A 24 1.89 12.36 -7.04
N ALA A 25 1.81 12.66 -8.34
CA ALA A 25 0.93 11.96 -9.27
C ALA A 25 1.29 10.46 -9.35
N TYR A 26 2.58 10.14 -9.48
CA TYR A 26 3.06 8.76 -9.47
C TYR A 26 2.75 8.05 -8.15
N LYS A 27 2.97 8.71 -7.00
CA LYS A 27 2.64 8.15 -5.68
C LYS A 27 1.14 7.93 -5.49
N GLY A 28 0.30 8.85 -5.96
CA GLY A 28 -1.15 8.71 -5.98
C GLY A 28 -1.60 7.53 -6.84
N TYR A 29 -1.01 7.38 -8.04
CA TYR A 29 -1.26 6.23 -8.92
C TYR A 29 -0.87 4.91 -8.24
N GLN A 30 0.33 4.85 -7.64
CA GLN A 30 0.81 3.69 -6.91
C GLN A 30 -0.12 3.31 -5.75
N LYS A 31 -0.57 4.29 -4.96
CA LYS A 31 -1.55 4.09 -3.89
C LYS A 31 -2.83 3.45 -4.41
N SER A 32 -3.40 4.01 -5.48
CA SER A 32 -4.62 3.50 -6.09
C SER A 32 -4.47 2.07 -6.59
N GLN A 33 -3.37 1.76 -7.28
CA GLN A 33 -3.12 0.42 -7.82
C GLN A 33 -2.93 -0.62 -6.71
N ASN A 34 -2.12 -0.32 -5.69
CA ASN A 34 -1.90 -1.21 -4.56
C ASN A 34 -3.21 -1.55 -3.84
N TYR A 35 -4.02 -0.54 -3.52
CA TYR A 35 -5.29 -0.77 -2.82
C TYR A 35 -6.31 -1.52 -3.67
N LYS A 36 -6.40 -1.22 -4.98
CA LYS A 36 -7.24 -2.00 -5.89
C LYS A 36 -6.86 -3.48 -5.90
N LEU A 37 -5.56 -3.79 -5.94
CA LEU A 37 -5.09 -5.18 -5.93
C LEU A 37 -5.44 -5.88 -4.61
N ILE A 38 -5.25 -5.20 -3.47
CA ILE A 38 -5.63 -5.72 -2.16
C ILE A 38 -7.14 -5.95 -2.08
N ASP A 39 -7.94 -4.97 -2.49
CA ASP A 39 -9.41 -5.05 -2.44
C ASP A 39 -9.95 -6.17 -3.33
N GLN A 40 -9.40 -6.34 -4.52
CA GLN A 40 -9.73 -7.45 -5.42
C GLN A 40 -9.46 -8.78 -4.71
N TYR A 41 -8.27 -8.93 -4.12
CA TYR A 41 -7.88 -10.17 -3.44
C TYR A 41 -8.77 -10.49 -2.24
N LEU A 42 -9.03 -9.50 -1.38
CA LEU A 42 -9.88 -9.68 -0.20
C LEU A 42 -11.33 -10.01 -0.59
N THR A 43 -11.80 -9.49 -1.73
CA THR A 43 -13.12 -9.82 -2.28
C THR A 43 -13.15 -11.26 -2.80
N GLU A 44 -12.15 -11.66 -3.60
CA GLU A 44 -12.05 -13.01 -4.17
C GLU A 44 -11.87 -14.10 -3.11
N LYS A 45 -11.22 -13.79 -1.99
CA LYS A 45 -11.08 -14.71 -0.84
C LYS A 45 -12.27 -14.65 0.12
N HIS A 46 -13.33 -13.92 -0.20
CA HIS A 46 -14.51 -13.72 0.66
C HIS A 46 -14.14 -13.21 2.08
N LEU A 47 -13.09 -12.40 2.16
CA LEU A 47 -12.62 -11.78 3.41
C LEU A 47 -13.19 -10.39 3.61
N LYS A 48 -13.52 -9.68 2.52
CA LYS A 48 -14.03 -8.30 2.58
C LYS A 48 -15.28 -8.13 3.45
N SER A 49 -16.20 -9.10 3.42
CA SER A 49 -17.40 -9.11 4.27
C SER A 49 -17.13 -9.43 5.74
N LYS A 50 -15.92 -9.88 6.08
CA LYS A 50 -15.50 -10.23 7.44
C LYS A 50 -14.67 -9.13 8.08
N ILE A 51 -14.36 -8.04 7.37
CA ILE A 51 -13.56 -6.94 7.90
C ILE A 51 -14.36 -6.21 8.99
N ILE A 52 -13.79 -6.17 10.20
CA ILE A 52 -14.30 -5.39 11.33
C ILE A 52 -13.67 -3.99 11.31
N ASP A 53 -12.37 -3.94 11.05
CA ASP A 53 -11.57 -2.72 11.05
C ASP A 53 -10.54 -2.79 9.92
N GLU A 54 -10.32 -1.67 9.25
CA GLU A 54 -9.38 -1.53 8.14
C GLU A 54 -8.62 -0.21 8.27
N LYS A 55 -7.30 -0.29 8.30
CA LYS A 55 -6.40 0.86 8.26
C LYS A 55 -5.51 0.76 7.03
N SER A 56 -5.50 1.83 6.24
CA SER A 56 -4.62 1.98 5.08
C SER A 56 -3.36 2.74 5.47
N ASP A 57 -2.18 2.23 5.14
CA ASP A 57 -0.90 2.82 5.53
C ASP A 57 0.18 2.64 4.44
N TYR A 58 1.33 3.30 4.62
CA TYR A 58 2.45 3.27 3.69
C TYR A 58 3.73 2.75 4.35
N ASP A 59 4.26 1.65 3.83
CA ASP A 59 5.56 1.13 4.24
C ASP A 59 6.66 1.94 3.55
N GLN A 60 7.30 2.83 4.31
CA GLN A 60 8.39 3.67 3.82
C GLN A 60 9.62 2.86 3.39
N ARG A 61 9.88 1.70 4.01
CA ARG A 61 11.06 0.87 3.71
C ARG A 61 10.87 0.11 2.41
N LYS A 62 9.66 -0.41 2.18
CA LYS A 62 9.32 -1.17 0.97
C LYS A 62 8.75 -0.31 -0.16
N GLY A 63 8.39 0.94 0.13
CA GLY A 63 7.85 1.88 -0.85
C GLY A 63 6.48 1.52 -1.39
N ILE A 64 5.64 0.86 -0.58
CA ILE A 64 4.34 0.30 -0.98
C ILE A 64 3.25 0.65 0.02
N PHE A 65 2.05 0.83 -0.50
CA PHE A 65 0.84 0.98 0.32
C PHE A 65 0.25 -0.40 0.67
N TYR A 66 -0.21 -0.54 1.91
CA TYR A 66 -0.78 -1.76 2.45
C TYR A 66 -2.05 -1.48 3.26
N LYS A 67 -2.78 -2.54 3.59
CA LYS A 67 -3.93 -2.49 4.50
C LYS A 67 -3.68 -3.39 5.70
N GLU A 68 -3.87 -2.84 6.89
CA GLU A 68 -3.98 -3.58 8.14
C GLU A 68 -5.46 -3.83 8.40
N ILE A 69 -5.87 -5.10 8.53
CA ILE A 69 -7.27 -5.49 8.67
C ILE A 69 -7.47 -6.40 9.88
N ARG A 70 -8.59 -6.22 10.57
CA ARG A 70 -9.09 -7.17 11.58
C ARG A 70 -10.29 -7.91 11.02
N LEU A 71 -10.31 -9.23 11.18
CA LEU A 71 -11.30 -10.10 10.58
C LEU A 71 -12.16 -10.79 11.64
N LYS A 72 -13.48 -10.81 11.40
CA LYS A 72 -14.43 -11.54 12.21
C LYS A 72 -14.10 -13.02 12.26
N GLY A 73 -14.07 -13.57 13.47
CA GLY A 73 -13.72 -14.97 13.71
C GLY A 73 -12.21 -15.25 13.82
N ASP A 74 -11.36 -14.22 13.80
CA ASP A 74 -9.97 -14.30 14.28
C ASP A 74 -9.46 -12.95 14.82
N GLU A 75 -10.17 -12.42 15.83
CA GLU A 75 -9.94 -11.07 16.37
C GLU A 75 -8.66 -10.93 17.20
N LYS A 76 -8.06 -12.05 17.61
CA LYS A 76 -6.74 -12.07 18.26
C LYS A 76 -5.61 -11.66 17.32
N ASN A 77 -5.86 -11.73 16.00
CA ASN A 77 -4.89 -11.43 14.98
C ASN A 77 -5.27 -10.17 14.19
N ILE A 78 -4.23 -9.46 13.79
CA ILE A 78 -4.26 -8.36 12.83
C ILE A 78 -3.58 -8.87 11.57
N TYR A 79 -4.18 -8.59 10.43
CA TYR A 79 -3.69 -9.05 9.15
C TYR A 79 -3.12 -7.90 8.33
N ILE A 80 -1.93 -8.08 7.79
CA ILE A 80 -1.32 -7.14 6.85
C ILE A 80 -1.49 -7.70 5.45
N ALA A 81 -2.28 -7.00 4.64
CA ALA A 81 -2.48 -7.26 3.23
C ALA A 81 -1.66 -6.26 2.42
N GLN A 82 -0.67 -6.74 1.66
CA GLN A 82 0.12 -5.87 0.81
C GLN A 82 0.54 -6.54 -0.49
N PRO A 83 0.72 -5.75 -1.55
CA PRO A 83 1.31 -6.26 -2.76
C PRO A 83 2.81 -6.52 -2.60
N ILE A 84 3.35 -7.39 -3.44
CA ILE A 84 4.81 -7.58 -3.58
C ILE A 84 5.38 -6.51 -4.50
N HIS A 85 4.66 -6.21 -5.59
CA HIS A 85 4.97 -5.18 -6.57
C HIS A 85 3.71 -4.38 -6.92
N LEU A 86 3.88 -3.22 -7.55
CA LEU A 86 2.80 -2.26 -7.90
C LEU A 86 1.50 -2.89 -8.43
N LYS A 87 1.59 -3.94 -9.25
CA LYS A 87 0.44 -4.61 -9.88
C LYS A 87 0.50 -6.14 -9.80
N ARG A 88 1.44 -6.68 -9.02
CA ARG A 88 1.73 -8.11 -9.01
C ARG A 88 2.11 -8.60 -7.63
N GLY A 89 1.74 -9.84 -7.36
CA GLY A 89 2.01 -10.52 -6.13
C GLY A 89 1.24 -9.92 -4.97
N LEU A 90 0.77 -10.76 -4.07
CA LEU A 90 0.10 -10.31 -2.87
C LEU A 90 0.39 -11.25 -1.72
N PHE A 91 0.55 -10.67 -0.54
CA PHE A 91 0.56 -11.45 0.68
C PHE A 91 -0.45 -10.91 1.68
N LEU A 92 -0.99 -11.85 2.44
CA LEU A 92 -1.81 -11.61 3.62
C LEU A 92 -1.16 -12.38 4.77
N GLN A 93 -0.67 -11.67 5.77
CA GLN A 93 0.01 -12.27 6.92
C GLN A 93 -0.66 -11.86 8.23
N GLY A 94 -0.88 -12.83 9.11
CA GLY A 94 -1.41 -12.61 10.44
C GLY A 94 -0.33 -12.29 11.47
N PHE A 95 -0.62 -11.35 12.34
CA PHE A 95 0.20 -10.91 13.45
C PHE A 95 -0.65 -10.89 14.71
N ASP A 96 -0.10 -11.36 15.82
CA ASP A 96 -0.80 -11.30 17.10
C ASP A 96 -1.05 -9.83 17.48
N ALA A 97 -2.30 -9.50 17.81
CA ALA A 97 -2.74 -8.12 18.00
C ALA A 97 -2.03 -7.43 19.18
N LYS A 98 -1.61 -8.20 20.19
CA LYS A 98 -0.99 -7.69 21.43
C LYS A 98 0.52 -7.56 21.28
N THR A 99 1.16 -8.63 20.82
CA THR A 99 2.63 -8.74 20.75
C THR A 99 3.20 -8.21 19.43
N LYS A 100 2.35 -8.00 18.42
CA LYS A 100 2.72 -7.60 17.05
C LYS A 100 3.71 -8.55 16.37
N LYS A 101 3.89 -9.76 16.92
CA LYS A 101 4.73 -10.80 16.32
C LYS A 101 3.94 -11.55 15.27
N HIS A 102 4.62 -11.97 14.21
CA HIS A 102 4.01 -12.76 13.15
C HIS A 102 3.48 -14.10 13.71
N ASP A 103 2.19 -14.35 13.52
CA ASP A 103 1.53 -15.59 13.91
C ASP A 103 1.48 -16.53 12.70
N LYS A 104 2.43 -17.47 12.64
CA LYS A 104 2.48 -18.49 11.58
C LYS A 104 1.24 -19.39 11.57
N LYS A 105 0.51 -19.48 12.69
CA LYS A 105 -0.71 -20.28 12.84
C LYS A 105 -1.98 -19.44 12.66
N ALA A 106 -1.85 -18.17 12.26
CA ALA A 106 -3.00 -17.34 11.96
C ALA A 106 -3.89 -17.99 10.90
N LYS A 107 -5.20 -17.78 11.03
CA LYS A 107 -6.21 -18.40 10.17
C LYS A 107 -6.03 -18.07 8.70
N TYR A 108 -5.50 -16.87 8.40
CA TYR A 108 -5.31 -16.38 7.05
C TYR A 108 -3.85 -15.99 6.79
N ASN A 109 -3.03 -16.96 6.39
CA ASN A 109 -1.67 -16.73 5.92
C ASN A 109 -1.57 -17.15 4.45
N PHE A 110 -1.59 -16.17 3.56
CA PHE A 110 -1.54 -16.42 2.12
C PHE A 110 -0.39 -15.66 1.48
N PHE A 111 0.25 -16.32 0.53
CA PHE A 111 1.27 -15.74 -0.33
C PHE A 111 0.98 -16.20 -1.76
N ASP A 112 0.74 -15.25 -2.65
CA ASP A 112 0.53 -15.50 -4.06
C ASP A 112 1.40 -14.53 -4.87
N GLU A 113 2.54 -15.02 -5.34
CA GLU A 113 3.50 -14.23 -6.09
C GLU A 113 2.99 -13.84 -7.49
N ASN A 114 2.12 -14.68 -8.05
CA ASN A 114 1.63 -14.53 -9.41
C ASN A 114 0.29 -13.79 -9.49
N TYR A 115 -0.26 -13.35 -8.36
CA TYR A 115 -1.48 -12.57 -8.32
C TYR A 115 -1.36 -11.28 -9.13
N LYS A 116 -2.37 -10.96 -9.94
CA LYS A 116 -2.36 -9.76 -10.79
C LYS A 116 -3.72 -9.09 -10.75
N MET A 117 -3.70 -7.78 -11.01
CA MET A 117 -4.92 -7.02 -11.22
C MET A 117 -5.65 -7.60 -12.44
N LYS A 118 -6.95 -7.85 -12.29
CA LYS A 118 -7.81 -8.30 -13.38
C LYS A 118 -8.35 -7.12 -14.17
#